data_AF-A0A8B5WZX8-F1
#
_entry.id   AF-A0A8B5WZX8-F1
#
_cell.length_a   1.000
_cell.length_b   1.000
_cell.length_c   1.000
_cell.angle_alpha   90.00
_cell.angle_beta   90.00
_cell.angle_gamma   90.00
#
_symmetry.space_group_name_H-M   'P 1'
#
loop_
_entity.id
_entity.type
_entity.pdbx_description
1 polymer ?
#
loop_
_entity_poly.entity_id
_entity_poly.type
_entity_poly.pdbx_seq_one_letter_code
_entity_poly.pdbx_strand_id
1 'polypeptide(L)' 'AHISFKTLSEQTGFDEKALHRMLSSRGNPTTQNLSTLLHTIEKDLGLRLEVKAV' A
#
# COMPACT_ATOMS: atom_id res chain seq x y z
N ALA A 1 -3.90 11.09 -5.24
CA ALA A 1 -4.59 10.52 -4.06
C ALA A 1 -3.79 10.92 -2.81
N HIS A 2 -4.43 11.53 -1.82
CA HIS A 2 -3.78 11.93 -0.56
C HIS A 2 -4.22 10.98 0.56
N ILE A 3 -3.75 9.73 0.51
CA ILE A 3 -3.96 8.78 1.61
C ILE A 3 -2.79 8.90 2.59
N SER A 4 -3.09 9.04 3.88
CA SER A 4 -2.07 9.15 4.93
C SER A 4 -1.53 7.78 5.33
N PHE A 5 -0.31 7.72 5.88
CA PHE A 5 0.25 6.47 6.43
C PHE A 5 -0.58 5.94 7.60
N LYS A 6 -1.17 6.83 8.41
CA LYS A 6 -2.12 6.47 9.46
C LYS A 6 -3.34 5.74 8.90
N THR A 7 -3.96 6.30 7.86
CA THR A 7 -5.13 5.69 7.20
C THR A 7 -4.77 4.33 6.59
N LEU A 8 -3.62 4.22 5.92
CA LEU A 8 -3.14 2.94 5.41
C LEU A 8 -2.89 1.94 6.53
N SER A 9 -2.35 2.38 7.68
CA SER A 9 -2.10 1.52 8.83
C SER A 9 -3.41 0.94 9.38
N GLU A 10 -4.42 1.79 9.58
CA GLU A 10 -5.75 1.39 10.03
C GLU A 10 -6.43 0.42 9.05
N GLN A 11 -6.30 0.64 7.74
CA GLN A 11 -6.96 -0.19 6.73
C GLN A 11 -6.21 -1.50 6.40
N THR A 12 -4.89 -1.54 6.56
CA THR A 12 -4.06 -2.72 6.21
C THR A 12 -3.61 -3.54 7.41
N GLY A 13 -3.65 -2.97 8.62
CA GLY A 13 -3.08 -3.56 9.82
C GLY A 13 -1.54 -3.50 9.88
N PHE A 14 -0.88 -2.84 8.93
CA PHE A 14 0.57 -2.61 8.99
C PHE A 14 0.89 -1.42 9.89
N ASP A 15 1.95 -1.50 10.70
CA ASP A 15 2.40 -0.34 11.48
C ASP A 15 2.84 0.82 10.57
N GLU A 16 2.55 2.06 10.96
CA GLU A 16 2.99 3.27 10.21
C GLU A 16 4.49 3.26 9.94
N LYS A 17 5.32 2.86 10.91
CA LYS A 17 6.79 2.74 10.73
C LYS A 17 7.16 1.71 9.66
N ALA A 18 6.41 0.60 9.57
CA ALA A 18 6.62 -0.41 8.55
C ALA A 18 6.23 0.12 7.17
N LEU A 19 5.13 0.86 7.07
CA LEU A 19 4.69 1.52 5.84
C LEU A 19 5.71 2.57 5.36
N HIS A 20 6.19 3.42 6.26
CA HIS A 20 7.26 4.40 5.96
C HIS A 20 8.51 3.72 5.43
N ARG A 21 8.93 2.58 6.03
CA ARG A 21 10.09 1.81 5.56
C ARG A 21 9.83 1.21 4.18
N MET A 22 8.69 0.54 4.00
CA MET A 22 8.32 -0.17 2.77
C MET A 22 8.11 0.76 1.58
N LEU A 23 7.52 1.94 1.78
CA LEU A 23 7.21 2.91 0.72
C LEU A 23 8.26 4.03 0.59
N SER A 24 9.40 3.90 1.28
CA SER A 24 10.54 4.80 1.07
C SER A 24 11.22 4.56 -0.27
N SER A 25 12.08 5.48 -0.71
CA SER A 25 12.85 5.35 -1.96
C SER A 25 13.77 4.13 -2.02
N ARG A 26 14.14 3.55 -0.87
CA ARG A 26 14.90 2.30 -0.75
C ARG A 26 14.08 1.18 -0.11
N GLY A 27 12.77 1.35 -0.03
CA GLY A 27 11.86 0.37 0.52
C GLY A 27 11.82 -0.89 -0.34
N ASN A 28 11.69 -2.03 0.31
CA ASN A 28 11.56 -3.32 -0.36
C ASN A 28 10.37 -4.08 0.24
N PRO A 29 9.13 -3.71 -0.13
CA PRO A 29 7.95 -4.46 0.28
C PRO A 29 7.99 -5.84 -0.39
N THR A 30 7.52 -6.86 0.33
CA THR A 30 7.23 -8.15 -0.32
C THR A 30 6.10 -7.97 -1.32
N THR A 31 6.03 -8.82 -2.35
CA THR A 31 4.91 -8.81 -3.31
C THR A 31 3.57 -8.92 -2.59
N GLN A 32 3.49 -9.73 -1.54
CA GLN A 32 2.28 -9.85 -0.71
C GLN A 32 1.89 -8.50 -0.08
N ASN A 33 2.83 -7.81 0.57
CA ASN A 33 2.55 -6.53 1.23
C ASN A 33 2.19 -5.44 0.21
N LEU A 34 2.91 -5.41 -0.92
CA LEU A 34 2.63 -4.48 -2.01
C LEU A 34 1.23 -4.73 -2.59
N SER A 35 0.88 -5.98 -2.85
CA SER A 35 -0.46 -6.35 -3.32
C SER A 35 -1.54 -5.94 -2.34
N THR A 36 -1.38 -6.22 -1.04
CA THR A 36 -2.36 -5.79 -0.01
C THR A 36 -2.54 -4.27 -0.03
N LEU A 37 -1.45 -3.50 -0.08
CA LEU A 37 -1.50 -2.05 -0.15
C LEU A 37 -2.24 -1.55 -1.40
N LEU A 38 -1.97 -2.12 -2.57
CA LEU A 38 -2.62 -1.76 -3.82
C LEU A 38 -4.13 -2.05 -3.77
N HIS A 39 -4.55 -3.22 -3.28
CA HIS A 39 -5.97 -3.55 -3.15
C HIS A 39 -6.69 -2.65 -2.13
N THR A 40 -6.01 -2.22 -1.07
CA THR A 40 -6.57 -1.27 -0.11
C THR A 40 -6.81 0.09 -0.77
N ILE A 41 -5.83 0.60 -1.52
CA ILE A 41 -5.96 1.87 -2.26
C ILE A 41 -7.03 1.77 -3.36
N GLU A 42 -7.11 0.62 -4.05
CA GLU A 42 -8.13 0.33 -5.04
C GLU A 42 -9.55 0.45 -4.46
N LYS A 43 -9.79 -0.18 -3.30
CA LYS A 43 -11.06 -0.12 -2.58
C LYS A 43 -11.39 1.29 -2.09
N ASP A 44 -10.40 2.00 -1.56
CA ASP A 44 -10.56 3.36 -1.03
C ASP A 44 -10.97 4.35 -2.15
N LEU A 45 -10.36 4.22 -3.33
CA LEU A 45 -10.63 5.09 -4.47
C LEU A 45 -11.77 4.60 -5.38
N GLY A 46 -12.32 3.41 -5.15
CA GLY A 46 -13.34 2.80 -6.01
C GLY A 46 -12.83 2.53 -7.44
N LEU A 47 -11.52 2.30 -7.60
CA LEU A 47 -10.89 2.04 -8.89
C LEU A 47 -10.74 0.54 -9.11
N ARG A 48 -10.33 0.16 -10.33
CA ARG A 48 -9.86 -1.20 -10.61
C ARG A 48 -8.42 -1.16 -11.09
N LEU A 49 -7.50 -1.78 -10.36
CA LEU A 49 -6.09 -1.81 -10.74
C LEU A 49 -5.81 -3.04 -11.62
N GLU A 50 -5.15 -2.83 -12.76
CA GLU A 50 -4.64 -3.91 -13.61
C GLU A 50 -3.12 -3.98 -13.44
N VAL A 51 -2.64 -5.06 -12.80
CA VAL A 51 -1.20 -5.29 -12.61
C VAL A 51 -0.67 -6.13 -13.76
N LYS A 52 0.21 -5.56 -14.57
CA LYS A 52 0.96 -6.26 -15.62
C LYS A 52 2.41 -6.40 -15.18
N ALA A 53 2.87 -7.63 -15.02
CA ALA A 53 4.29 -7.90 -14.87
C ALA A 53 4.93 -7.84 -16.27
N VAL A 54 6.00 -7.05 -16.41
CA VAL A 54 6.85 -6.97 -17.61
C VAL A 54 8.15 -7.72 -17.41
#